data_AF-A0A3P6S7W1-F1
#
_entry.id   AF-A0A3P6S7W1-F1
#
_cell.length_a   1.000
_cell.length_b   1.000
_cell.length_c   1.000
_cell.angle_alpha   90.00
_cell.angle_beta   90.00
_cell.angle_gamma   90.00
#
_symmetry.space_group_name_H-M   'P 1'
#
loop_
_entity.id
_entity.type
_entity.pdbx_description
1 polymer ?
#
loop_
_entity_poly.entity_id
_entity_poly.type
_entity_poly.pdbx_seq_one_letter_code
_entity_poly.pdbx_strand_id
1 'polypeptide(L)'
;MAEVLNASKASTAASKARGDCQTLNEVFSPMDDPLLNQAIEEAATESEDPVQRLMLRVLSARLLKGFANGPSVESMKIVTNYFIRGFVSHNQLDQNSLYSVNLKDWGTIGDLMKCIQ
;
A
#
# COMPACT_ATOMS: atom_id res chain seq x y z
N MET A 1 20.37 -12.22 -42.07
CA MET A 1 19.65 -12.31 -40.78
C MET A 1 20.71 -12.32 -39.70
N ALA A 2 20.93 -11.18 -39.05
CA ALA A 2 21.88 -11.06 -37.94
C ALA A 2 21.10 -10.45 -36.78
N GLU A 3 20.73 -11.31 -35.84
CA GLU A 3 20.12 -10.97 -34.57
C GLU A 3 21.26 -10.58 -33.63
N VAL A 4 21.32 -9.30 -33.24
CA VAL A 4 22.39 -8.77 -32.39
C VAL A 4 21.77 -7.84 -31.35
N LEU A 5 22.04 -8.18 -30.07
CA LEU A 5 21.87 -7.43 -28.81
C LEU A 5 20.42 -7.36 -28.28
N ASN A 6 19.97 -8.28 -27.42
CA ASN A 6 20.46 -8.62 -26.07
C ASN A 6 20.62 -7.42 -25.11
N ALA A 7 19.81 -7.46 -24.05
CA ALA A 7 19.98 -6.84 -22.74
C ALA A 7 20.16 -5.32 -22.67
N SER A 8 19.05 -4.58 -22.60
CA SER A 8 19.01 -3.27 -21.94
C SER A 8 17.57 -2.89 -21.59
N LYS A 9 17.04 -3.52 -20.53
CA LYS A 9 15.97 -3.05 -19.62
C LYS A 9 15.45 -4.15 -18.69
N ALA A 10 16.29 -5.13 -18.33
CA ALA A 10 16.14 -5.74 -17.02
C ALA A 10 16.75 -4.75 -16.02
N SER A 11 15.95 -3.75 -15.62
CA SER A 11 16.24 -3.05 -14.37
C SER A 11 16.32 -4.14 -13.32
N THR A 12 17.52 -4.37 -12.80
CA THR A 12 17.75 -5.15 -11.60
C THR A 12 17.01 -4.45 -10.48
N ALA A 13 15.71 -4.68 -10.39
CA ALA A 13 14.99 -4.64 -9.13
C ALA A 13 15.67 -5.71 -8.28
N ALA A 14 16.77 -5.33 -7.61
CA ALA A 14 17.18 -5.99 -6.39
C ALA A 14 15.89 -6.28 -5.65
N SER A 15 15.63 -7.56 -5.36
CA SER A 15 14.45 -8.02 -4.64
C SER A 15 14.33 -7.14 -3.40
N LYS A 16 13.54 -6.08 -3.50
CA LYS A 16 13.41 -5.08 -2.47
C LYS A 16 12.74 -5.83 -1.33
N ALA A 17 13.41 -5.91 -0.18
CA ALA A 17 12.92 -6.71 0.93
C ALA A 17 11.50 -6.21 1.28
N ARG A 18 10.49 -7.09 1.12
CA ARG A 18 9.10 -6.77 1.47
C ARG A 18 9.06 -6.26 2.91
N GLY A 19 8.33 -5.17 3.16
CA GLY A 19 8.24 -4.55 4.48
C GLY A 19 9.41 -3.65 4.88
N ASP A 20 10.44 -3.45 4.03
CA ASP A 20 11.47 -2.44 4.30
C ASP A 20 11.00 -1.01 3.98
N CYS A 21 11.37 -0.04 4.82
CA CYS A 21 10.88 1.33 4.70
C CYS A 21 11.36 2.06 3.44
N GLN A 22 12.51 1.70 2.86
CA GLN A 22 12.94 2.29 1.59
C GLN A 22 12.05 1.81 0.44
N THR A 23 11.68 0.53 0.45
CA THR A 23 10.73 -0.06 -0.50
C THR A 23 9.34 0.54 -0.33
N LEU A 24 8.90 0.69 0.91
CA LEU A 24 7.58 1.21 1.22
C LEU A 24 7.43 2.69 0.88
N ASN A 25 8.49 3.50 0.81
CA ASN A 25 8.38 4.87 0.31
C ASN A 25 7.81 4.95 -1.10
N GLU A 26 8.07 3.95 -1.94
CA GLU A 26 7.59 3.90 -3.32
C GLU A 26 6.06 3.81 -3.37
N VAL A 27 5.45 3.04 -2.46
CA VAL A 27 4.00 2.82 -2.38
C VAL A 27 3.20 4.12 -2.12
N PHE A 28 3.85 5.12 -1.52
CA PHE A 28 3.29 6.43 -1.20
C PHE A 28 3.51 7.49 -2.29
N SER A 29 4.11 7.12 -3.43
CA SER A 29 4.37 8.08 -4.50
C SER A 29 3.05 8.63 -5.06
N PRO A 30 2.92 9.97 -5.20
CA PRO A 30 1.73 10.57 -5.78
C PRO A 30 1.60 10.19 -7.27
N MET A 31 0.46 9.62 -7.63
CA MET A 31 0.10 9.20 -8.99
C MET A 31 -1.41 9.41 -9.18
N ASP A 32 -1.88 9.43 -10.44
CA ASP A 32 -3.32 9.51 -10.75
C ASP A 32 -4.10 8.34 -10.14
N ASP A 33 -3.45 7.16 -10.05
CA ASP A 33 -3.91 6.00 -9.28
C ASP A 33 -2.79 5.53 -8.33
N PRO A 34 -2.84 5.90 -7.04
CA PRO A 34 -1.76 5.65 -6.10
C PRO A 34 -1.50 4.15 -5.82
N LEU A 35 -0.23 3.75 -5.85
CA LEU A 35 0.19 2.35 -5.63
C LEU A 35 -0.34 1.75 -4.32
N LEU A 36 -0.38 2.53 -3.23
CA LEU A 36 -0.97 2.06 -1.97
C LEU A 36 -2.44 1.69 -2.12
N ASN A 37 -3.20 2.49 -2.88
CA ASN A 37 -4.61 2.24 -3.07
C ASN A 37 -4.84 0.96 -3.88
N GLN A 38 -4.05 0.77 -4.96
CA GLN A 38 -4.06 -0.46 -5.76
C GLN A 38 -3.74 -1.68 -4.89
N ALA A 39 -2.67 -1.62 -4.09
CA ALA A 39 -2.27 -2.73 -3.23
C ALA A 39 -3.35 -3.12 -2.20
N ILE A 40 -4.07 -2.14 -1.65
CA ILE A 40 -5.18 -2.40 -0.70
C ILE A 40 -6.40 -3.01 -1.43
N GLU A 41 -6.73 -2.56 -2.64
CA GLU A 41 -7.81 -3.16 -3.45
C GLU A 41 -7.49 -4.59 -3.91
N GLU A 42 -6.24 -4.86 -4.26
CA GLU A 42 -5.77 -6.22 -4.54
C GLU A 42 -5.95 -7.12 -3.31
N ALA A 43 -5.46 -6.68 -2.14
CA ALA A 43 -5.66 -7.42 -0.89
C ALA A 43 -7.15 -7.63 -0.55
N ALA A 44 -8.01 -6.65 -0.84
CA ALA A 44 -9.45 -6.80 -0.67
C ALA A 44 -10.03 -7.87 -1.61
N THR A 45 -9.57 -7.91 -2.86
CA THR A 45 -10.02 -8.86 -3.87
C THR A 45 -9.58 -10.29 -3.53
N GLU A 46 -8.38 -10.45 -2.99
CA GLU A 46 -7.81 -11.74 -2.57
C GLU A 46 -8.37 -12.25 -1.22
N SER A 47 -8.92 -11.37 -0.38
CA SER A 47 -9.47 -11.74 0.93
C SER A 47 -10.69 -12.66 0.80
N GLU A 48 -10.62 -13.87 1.37
CA GLU A 48 -11.75 -14.80 1.50
C GLU A 48 -12.74 -14.37 2.59
N ASP A 49 -12.30 -13.61 3.60
CA ASP A 49 -13.16 -13.06 4.64
C ASP A 49 -13.98 -11.88 4.07
N PRO A 50 -15.33 -11.98 4.05
CA PRO A 50 -16.19 -10.91 3.52
C PRO A 50 -16.14 -9.63 4.36
N VAL A 51 -15.91 -9.74 5.67
CA VAL A 51 -15.80 -8.58 6.56
C VAL A 51 -14.49 -7.85 6.29
N GLN A 52 -13.36 -8.58 6.26
CA GLN A 52 -12.06 -8.01 5.89
C GLN A 52 -12.08 -7.38 4.50
N ARG A 53 -12.67 -8.05 3.51
CA ARG A 53 -12.86 -7.51 2.15
C ARG A 53 -13.61 -6.18 2.17
N LEU A 54 -14.73 -6.11 2.88
CA LEU A 54 -15.51 -4.86 2.99
C LEU A 54 -14.71 -3.76 3.68
N MET A 55 -14.00 -4.08 4.76
CA MET A 55 -13.16 -3.12 5.49
C MET A 55 -12.07 -2.53 4.60
N LEU A 56 -11.36 -3.36 3.84
CA LEU A 56 -10.29 -2.93 2.94
C LEU A 56 -10.83 -2.04 1.81
N ARG A 57 -11.98 -2.37 1.21
CA ARG A 57 -12.64 -1.52 0.21
C ARG A 57 -13.04 -0.16 0.76
N VAL A 58 -13.58 -0.11 1.98
CA VAL A 58 -13.94 1.16 2.63
C VAL A 58 -12.68 1.98 2.94
N LEU A 59 -11.60 1.35 3.40
CA LEU A 59 -10.32 2.00 3.66
C LEU A 59 -9.72 2.59 2.37
N SER A 60 -9.66 1.81 1.29
CA SER A 60 -9.21 2.24 -0.03
C SER A 60 -10.01 3.45 -0.53
N ALA A 61 -11.34 3.38 -0.54
CA ALA A 61 -12.18 4.49 -1.00
C ALA A 61 -11.93 5.80 -0.21
N ARG A 62 -11.64 5.70 1.09
CA ARG A 62 -11.29 6.86 1.94
C ARG A 62 -9.90 7.39 1.64
N LEU A 63 -8.91 6.51 1.45
CA LEU A 63 -7.55 6.88 1.09
C LEU A 63 -7.50 7.58 -0.26
N LEU A 64 -8.15 7.01 -1.29
CA LEU A 64 -8.19 7.61 -2.63
C LEU A 64 -8.73 9.05 -2.60
N LYS A 65 -9.78 9.31 -1.81
CA LYS A 65 -10.31 10.66 -1.61
C LYS A 65 -9.31 11.59 -0.93
N GLY A 66 -8.51 11.08 0.02
CA GLY A 66 -7.44 11.85 0.67
C GLY A 66 -6.27 12.12 -0.28
N PHE A 67 -5.91 11.15 -1.10
CA PHE A 67 -4.77 11.18 -2.02
C PHE A 67 -4.97 12.08 -3.23
N ALA A 68 -6.21 12.29 -3.67
CA ALA A 68 -6.53 13.28 -4.70
C ALA A 68 -5.96 14.69 -4.43
N ASN A 69 -5.55 14.97 -3.19
CA ASN A 69 -4.98 16.26 -2.76
C ASN A 69 -3.53 16.16 -2.24
N GLY A 70 -2.86 15.01 -2.32
CA GLY A 70 -1.53 14.80 -1.74
C GLY A 70 -0.39 15.17 -2.71
N PRO A 71 0.37 16.26 -2.50
CA PRO A 71 1.40 16.71 -3.43
C PRO A 71 2.74 15.96 -3.30
N SER A 72 2.90 15.09 -2.30
CA SER A 72 4.19 14.46 -1.97
C SER A 72 4.03 13.15 -1.23
N VAL A 73 5.09 12.33 -1.24
CA VAL A 73 5.21 11.11 -0.42
C VAL A 73 4.91 11.39 1.05
N GLU A 74 5.45 12.48 1.59
CA GLU A 74 5.22 12.87 2.99
C GLU A 74 3.74 13.15 3.27
N SER A 75 3.08 13.85 2.34
CA SER A 75 1.64 14.11 2.45
C SER A 75 0.84 12.80 2.41
N MET A 76 1.19 11.87 1.51
CA MET A 76 0.55 10.56 1.44
C MET A 76 0.74 9.77 2.74
N LYS A 77 1.94 9.76 3.33
CA LYS A 77 2.21 9.13 4.62
C LYS A 77 1.33 9.69 5.74
N ILE A 78 1.24 11.01 5.87
CA ILE A 78 0.40 11.67 6.88
C ILE A 78 -1.08 11.28 6.71
N VAL A 79 -1.58 11.35 5.48
CA VAL A 79 -2.95 10.96 5.12
C VAL A 79 -3.21 9.50 5.47
N THR A 80 -2.32 8.59 5.08
CA THR A 80 -2.43 7.16 5.39
C THR A 80 -2.45 6.90 6.90
N ASN A 81 -1.54 7.53 7.66
CA ASN A 81 -1.48 7.37 9.12
C ASN A 81 -2.82 7.73 9.77
N TYR A 82 -3.36 8.90 9.40
CA TYR A 82 -4.61 9.42 9.93
C TYR A 82 -5.78 8.48 9.61
N PHE A 83 -5.90 8.05 8.36
CA PHE A 83 -6.98 7.17 7.95
C PHE A 83 -6.90 5.79 8.57
N ILE A 84 -5.73 5.14 8.59
CA ILE A 84 -5.60 3.78 9.15
C ILE A 84 -5.82 3.79 10.67
N ARG A 85 -5.20 4.73 11.41
CA ARG A 85 -5.42 4.83 12.86
C ARG A 85 -6.86 5.18 13.20
N GLY A 86 -7.44 6.16 12.48
CA GLY A 86 -8.83 6.54 12.66
C GLY A 86 -9.80 5.40 12.32
N PHE A 87 -9.51 4.62 11.28
CA PHE A 87 -10.33 3.48 10.88
C PHE A 87 -10.31 2.36 11.92
N VAL A 88 -9.14 2.00 12.44
CA VAL A 88 -9.03 0.99 13.52
C VAL A 88 -9.76 1.45 14.78
N SER A 89 -9.51 2.69 15.23
CA SER A 89 -10.13 3.23 16.44
C SER A 89 -11.64 3.38 16.33
N HIS A 90 -12.14 3.93 15.21
CA HIS A 90 -13.57 4.22 15.03
C HIS A 90 -14.41 2.95 14.90
N ASN A 91 -13.86 1.91 14.28
CA ASN A 91 -14.56 0.63 14.08
C ASN A 91 -14.25 -0.40 15.19
N GLN A 92 -13.51 -0.01 16.24
CA GLN A 92 -13.12 -0.89 17.35
C GLN A 92 -12.47 -2.21 16.86
N LEU A 93 -11.67 -2.12 15.79
CA LEU A 93 -11.03 -3.29 15.23
C LEU A 93 -9.88 -3.73 16.13
N ASP A 94 -9.72 -5.04 16.28
CA ASP A 94 -8.44 -5.56 16.78
C ASP A 94 -7.35 -5.10 15.83
N GLN A 95 -6.33 -4.41 16.35
CA GLN A 95 -5.26 -3.84 15.55
C GLN A 95 -4.59 -4.90 14.67
N ASN A 96 -4.47 -6.14 15.18
CA ASN A 96 -3.87 -7.24 14.44
C ASN A 96 -4.69 -7.62 13.20
N SER A 97 -6.03 -7.53 13.25
CA SER A 97 -6.92 -7.92 12.14
C SER A 97 -6.66 -7.14 10.85
N LEU A 98 -6.31 -5.85 10.97
CA LEU A 98 -5.95 -5.02 9.83
C LEU A 98 -4.43 -5.02 9.59
N TYR A 99 -3.62 -5.00 10.65
CA TYR A 99 -2.18 -4.83 10.50
C TYR A 99 -1.50 -6.08 9.95
N SER A 100 -2.10 -7.27 10.08
CA SER A 100 -1.57 -8.50 9.48
C SER A 100 -1.92 -8.66 8.00
N VAL A 101 -2.75 -7.77 7.41
CA VAL A 101 -3.12 -7.85 5.99
C VAL A 101 -1.87 -7.67 5.13
N ASN A 102 -1.62 -8.63 4.26
CA ASN A 102 -0.50 -8.62 3.33
C ASN A 102 -0.87 -7.81 2.08
N LEU A 103 -0.06 -6.81 1.79
CA LEU A 103 -0.05 -6.09 0.53
C LEU A 103 1.03 -6.72 -0.34
N LYS A 104 0.60 -7.32 -1.44
CA LYS A 104 1.47 -8.02 -2.39
C LYS A 104 2.66 -7.14 -2.76
N ASP A 105 3.86 -7.72 -2.67
CA ASP A 105 5.15 -7.07 -2.95
C ASP A 105 5.59 -5.95 -1.99
N TRP A 106 4.72 -5.50 -1.09
CA TRP A 106 5.01 -4.38 -0.17
C TRP A 106 5.16 -4.82 1.30
N GLY A 107 4.65 -5.99 1.69
CA GLY A 107 4.68 -6.46 3.09
C GLY A 107 3.31 -6.27 3.75
N THR A 108 3.25 -6.10 5.07
CA THR A 108 1.95 -5.95 5.75
C THR A 108 1.54 -4.49 5.92
N ILE A 109 0.25 -4.24 6.15
CA ILE A 109 -0.22 -2.93 6.64
C ILE A 109 0.51 -2.54 7.94
N GLY A 110 0.84 -3.49 8.81
CA GLY A 110 1.66 -3.25 9.99
C GLY A 110 3.07 -2.74 9.67
N ASP A 111 3.70 -3.24 8.61
CA ASP A 111 5.02 -2.79 8.19
C ASP A 111 4.97 -1.37 7.63
N LEU A 112 3.95 -1.06 6.83
CA LEU A 112 3.65 0.32 6.42
C LEU A 112 3.52 1.25 7.62
N MET A 113 2.74 0.85 8.63
CA MET A 113 2.50 1.68 9.82
C MET A 113 3.73 1.88 10.70
N LYS A 114 4.78 1.06 10.57
CA LYS A 114 6.09 1.31 11.21
C LYS A 114 6.89 2.35 10.43
N CYS A 115 6.78 2.36 9.10
CA CYS A 115 7.55 3.26 8.21
C CYS A 115 6.97 4.67 8.03
N ILE A 116 5.74 4.88 8.52
CA ILE A 116 5.07 6.18 8.53
C ILE A 116 5.35 6.97 9.83
N GLN A 117 5.92 6.32 10.86
CA GLN A 117 6.23 6.94 12.16
C GLN A 117 7.45 7.86 12.12
#